data_AF-A0A836I990-F1
#
_entry.id   AF-A0A836I990-F1
#
_cell.length_a   1.000
_cell.length_b   1.000
_cell.length_c   1.000
_cell.angle_alpha   90.00
_cell.angle_beta   90.00
_cell.angle_gamma   90.00
#
_symmetry.space_group_name_H-M   'P 1'
#
loop_
_entity.id
_entity.type
_entity.pdbx_description
1 polymer ?
#
loop_
_entity_poly.entity_id
_entity_poly.type
_entity_poly.pdbx_seq_one_letter_code
_entity_poly.pdbx_strand_id
1 'polypeptide(L)'
;MRSTKLLLQSGMARSLIGGLSIHACVGVIRNPSRGVIQGEPEWSCNLLLTECGSPAQWPLIPRTLASQQVFYLRCRGAAMAGYCFANLREGELVHVVSKLIHKPRYIPVHGTYFTTTELLVTDSLGSIVSVARLV
;
A
#
# COMPACT_ATOMS: atom_id res chain seq x y z
N MET A 1 -40.17 17.94 26.48
CA MET A 1 -38.98 17.06 26.56
C MET A 1 -38.10 17.37 25.35
N ARG A 2 -36.94 18.00 25.57
CA ARG A 2 -36.05 18.52 24.52
C ARG A 2 -35.16 17.40 24.00
N SER A 3 -35.22 17.16 22.69
CA SER A 3 -34.31 16.26 21.97
C SER A 3 -33.04 17.03 21.58
N THR A 4 -31.92 16.67 22.20
CA THR A 4 -30.59 17.27 21.97
C THR A 4 -30.02 16.72 20.66
N LYS A 5 -29.97 17.56 19.62
CA LYS A 5 -29.20 17.29 18.40
C LYS A 5 -27.72 17.55 18.69
N LEU A 6 -26.92 16.49 18.79
CA LEU A 6 -25.46 16.58 18.79
C LEU A 6 -24.97 16.88 17.37
N LEU A 7 -24.76 18.16 17.09
CA LEU A 7 -24.01 18.63 15.93
C LEU A 7 -22.52 18.41 16.21
N LEU A 8 -21.95 17.34 15.64
CA LEU A 8 -20.50 17.20 15.51
C LEU A 8 -20.02 18.19 14.43
N GLN A 9 -19.70 19.41 14.88
CA GLN A 9 -18.88 20.34 14.11
C GLN A 9 -17.44 19.82 14.12
N SER A 10 -17.04 19.09 13.09
CA SER A 10 -15.62 18.83 12.83
C SER A 10 -15.01 20.11 12.25
N GLY A 11 -14.43 20.93 13.14
CA GLY A 11 -13.58 22.05 12.75
C GLY A 11 -12.40 21.53 11.95
N MET A 12 -12.43 21.75 10.63
CA MET A 12 -11.32 21.46 9.74
C MET A 12 -10.21 22.48 10.01
N ALA A 13 -9.32 22.16 10.94
CA ALA A 13 -8.03 22.83 11.03
C ALA A 13 -7.30 22.58 9.70
N ARG A 14 -7.20 23.63 8.88
CA ARG A 14 -6.36 23.64 7.68
C ARG A 14 -4.89 23.47 8.11
N SER A 15 -4.41 22.22 8.12
CA SER A 15 -3.01 21.89 8.36
C SER A 15 -2.19 22.13 7.09
N LEU A 16 -1.18 22.98 7.20
CA LEU A 16 -0.18 23.32 6.18
C LEU A 16 0.93 22.26 6.02
N ILE A 17 0.62 20.99 6.30
CA ILE A 17 1.53 19.85 6.11
C ILE A 17 0.95 19.03 4.96
N GLY A 18 1.70 18.88 3.86
CA GLY A 18 1.31 18.04 2.73
C GLY A 18 0.78 16.70 3.24
N GLY A 19 -0.49 16.41 2.94
CA GLY A 19 -1.26 15.35 3.62
C GLY A 19 -0.53 14.01 3.57
N LEU A 20 -0.24 13.46 4.75
CA LEU A 20 0.28 12.11 4.89
C LEU A 20 -0.83 11.13 4.50
N SER A 21 -0.77 10.57 3.29
CA SER A 21 -1.70 9.52 2.85
C SER A 21 -1.19 8.18 3.35
N ILE A 22 -1.81 7.65 4.40
CA ILE A 22 -1.55 6.31 4.93
C ILE A 22 -2.45 5.31 4.20
N HIS A 23 -1.86 4.22 3.71
CA HIS A 23 -2.57 3.13 3.07
C HIS A 23 -2.23 1.81 3.78
N ALA A 24 -3.27 1.06 4.15
CA ALA A 24 -3.18 -0.24 4.78
C ALA A 24 -3.76 -1.30 3.84
N CYS A 25 -3.02 -2.37 3.60
CA CYS A 25 -3.45 -3.45 2.72
C CYS A 25 -2.85 -4.80 3.12
N VAL A 26 -3.48 -5.87 2.62
CA VAL A 26 -2.98 -7.24 2.73
C VAL A 26 -2.69 -7.75 1.33
N GLY A 27 -1.50 -8.30 1.12
CA GLY A 27 -1.11 -8.79 -0.21
C GLY A 27 -0.01 -9.83 -0.17
N VAL A 28 0.22 -10.46 -1.32
CA VAL A 28 1.24 -11.50 -1.48
C VAL A 28 2.52 -10.91 -2.06
N ILE A 29 3.66 -11.26 -1.46
CA ILE A 29 4.98 -10.83 -1.93
C ILE A 29 5.33 -11.53 -3.24
N ARG A 30 5.75 -10.75 -4.24
CA ARG A 30 6.34 -11.22 -5.50
C ARG A 30 7.64 -10.51 -5.83
N ASN A 31 8.59 -11.26 -6.39
CA ASN A 31 9.89 -10.76 -6.84
C ASN A 31 10.59 -9.86 -5.80
N PRO A 32 10.80 -10.31 -4.55
CA PRO A 32 11.50 -9.52 -3.56
C PRO A 32 12.95 -9.28 -4.01
N SER A 33 13.43 -8.07 -3.77
CA SER A 33 14.74 -7.60 -4.22
C SER A 33 15.39 -6.78 -3.13
N ARG A 34 16.72 -6.76 -3.17
CA ARG A 34 17.58 -6.05 -2.22
C ARG A 34 18.39 -5.03 -3.01
N GLY A 35 18.51 -3.82 -2.49
CA GLY A 35 19.20 -2.74 -3.16
C GLY A 35 19.66 -1.64 -2.21
N VAL A 36 20.21 -0.60 -2.81
CA VAL A 36 20.62 0.63 -2.11
C VAL A 36 20.14 1.80 -2.96
N ILE A 37 19.43 2.74 -2.34
CA ILE A 37 19.00 3.98 -3.00
C ILE A 37 19.51 5.15 -2.19
N GLN A 38 20.25 6.05 -2.85
CA GLN A 38 20.80 7.27 -2.23
C GLN A 38 21.63 6.98 -0.96
N GLY A 39 22.32 5.84 -0.94
CA GLY A 39 23.14 5.41 0.21
C GLY A 39 22.36 4.69 1.32
N GLU A 40 21.03 4.62 1.24
CA GLU A 40 20.22 3.88 2.20
C GLU A 40 19.90 2.47 1.70
N PRO A 41 19.95 1.45 2.58
CA PRO A 41 19.51 0.11 2.22
C PRO A 41 18.01 0.09 1.92
N GLU A 42 17.65 -0.65 0.88
CA GLU A 42 16.28 -0.82 0.42
C GLU A 42 15.97 -2.30 0.19
N TRP A 43 14.79 -2.70 0.63
CA TRP A 43 14.12 -3.93 0.22
C TRP A 43 12.88 -3.55 -0.58
N SER A 44 12.63 -4.19 -1.72
CA SER A 44 11.45 -3.88 -2.54
C SER A 44 10.83 -5.12 -3.17
N CYS A 45 9.53 -5.08 -3.41
CA CYS A 45 8.80 -6.17 -4.06
C CYS A 45 7.58 -5.65 -4.82
N ASN A 46 6.98 -6.52 -5.63
CA ASN A 46 5.62 -6.34 -6.10
C ASN A 46 4.67 -6.96 -5.06
N LEU A 47 3.67 -6.21 -4.62
CA LEU A 47 2.65 -6.65 -3.69
C LEU A 47 1.35 -6.89 -4.47
N LEU A 48 0.89 -8.15 -4.48
CA LEU A 48 -0.35 -8.54 -5.16
C LEU A 48 -1.53 -8.44 -4.19
N LEU A 49 -2.48 -7.57 -4.49
CA LEU A 49 -3.74 -7.43 -3.75
C LEU A 49 -4.84 -8.09 -4.57
N THR A 50 -5.47 -9.12 -4.01
CA THR A 50 -6.56 -9.82 -4.67
C THR A 50 -7.86 -9.48 -3.97
N GLU A 51 -8.82 -9.00 -4.73
CA GLU A 51 -10.18 -8.72 -4.27
C GLU A 51 -11.14 -9.67 -4.97
N CYS A 52 -12.01 -10.32 -4.21
CA CYS A 52 -13.08 -11.15 -4.74
C CYS A 52 -14.40 -10.82 -4.06
N GLY A 53 -15.49 -10.90 -4.82
CA GLY A 53 -16.81 -10.60 -4.29
C GLY A 53 -17.92 -10.88 -5.28
N SER A 54 -19.13 -10.49 -4.89
CA SER A 54 -20.34 -10.60 -5.71
C SER A 54 -20.92 -9.21 -5.95
N PRO A 55 -21.46 -8.92 -7.15
CA PRO A 55 -22.06 -7.64 -7.43
C PRO A 55 -23.30 -7.43 -6.55
N ALA A 56 -23.47 -6.22 -6.02
CA ALA A 56 -24.64 -5.84 -5.25
C ALA A 56 -25.89 -5.56 -6.12
N GLN A 57 -25.87 -5.91 -7.41
CA GLN A 57 -26.95 -5.61 -8.35
C GLN A 57 -28.16 -6.52 -8.11
N TRP A 58 -29.35 -5.93 -8.13
CA TRP A 58 -30.63 -6.66 -8.16
C TRP A 58 -31.22 -6.65 -9.58
N PRO A 59 -31.76 -7.78 -10.09
CA PRO A 59 -31.83 -9.10 -9.46
C PRO A 59 -30.44 -9.70 -9.24
N LEU A 60 -30.30 -10.55 -8.23
CA LEU A 60 -29.03 -11.19 -7.88
C LEU A 60 -28.55 -12.05 -9.05
N ILE A 61 -27.54 -11.57 -9.79
CA ILE A 61 -26.90 -12.33 -10.87
C ILE A 61 -25.74 -13.11 -10.23
N PRO A 62 -25.69 -14.45 -10.34
CA PRO A 62 -24.61 -15.26 -9.79
C PRO A 62 -23.35 -15.08 -10.64
N ARG A 63 -22.65 -13.96 -10.41
CA ARG A 63 -21.37 -13.63 -11.05
C ARG A 63 -20.35 -13.32 -9.97
N THR A 64 -19.24 -14.04 -9.98
CA THR A 64 -18.08 -13.69 -9.14
C THR A 64 -17.26 -12.62 -9.84
N LEU A 65 -16.92 -11.56 -9.11
CA LEU A 65 -15.93 -10.58 -9.53
C LEU A 65 -14.62 -10.91 -8.83
N ALA A 66 -13.55 -10.98 -9.60
CA ALA A 66 -12.19 -11.11 -9.09
C ALA A 66 -11.33 -10.07 -9.79
N SER A 67 -10.57 -9.31 -9.02
CA SER A 67 -9.58 -8.36 -9.53
C SER A 67 -8.29 -8.51 -8.76
N GLN A 68 -7.18 -8.32 -9.45
CA GLN A 68 -5.86 -8.29 -8.84
C GLN A 68 -5.20 -6.96 -9.17
N GLN A 69 -4.79 -6.25 -8.13
CA GLN A 69 -4.02 -5.03 -8.21
C GLN A 69 -2.56 -5.34 -7.83
N VAL A 70 -1.64 -4.61 -8.44
CA VAL A 70 -0.20 -4.74 -8.16
C VAL A 70 0.32 -3.40 -7.69
N PHE A 71 0.86 -3.37 -6.48
CA PHE A 71 1.56 -2.22 -5.94
C PHE A 71 3.06 -2.49 -5.87
N TYR A 72 3.85 -1.47 -6.18
CA TYR A 72 5.28 -1.53 -5.92
C TYR A 72 5.55 -1.07 -4.49
N LEU A 73 6.11 -1.96 -3.67
CA LEU A 73 6.38 -1.72 -2.26
C LEU A 73 7.88 -1.52 -2.04
N ARG A 74 8.24 -0.47 -1.31
CA ARG A 74 9.59 -0.14 -0.88
C ARG A 74 9.66 -0.06 0.63
N CYS A 75 10.64 -0.76 1.19
CA CYS A 75 11.02 -0.73 2.60
C CYS A 75 12.42 -0.14 2.69
N ARG A 76 12.55 1.05 3.28
CA ARG A 76 13.82 1.80 3.37
C ARG A 76 14.30 1.97 4.80
N GLY A 77 15.60 2.08 4.94
CA GLY A 77 16.25 2.21 6.25
C GLY A 77 16.81 0.89 6.72
N ALA A 78 17.86 0.97 7.54
CA ALA A 78 18.68 -0.19 7.89
C ALA A 78 17.89 -1.23 8.70
N ALA A 79 17.05 -0.76 9.63
CA ALA A 79 16.27 -1.65 10.47
C ALA A 79 15.14 -2.32 9.65
N MET A 80 14.39 -1.54 8.89
CA MET A 80 13.25 -2.02 8.12
C MET A 80 13.66 -2.91 6.95
N ALA A 81 14.65 -2.48 6.15
CA ALA A 81 15.16 -3.29 5.05
C ALA A 81 15.82 -4.58 5.56
N GLY A 82 16.56 -4.51 6.67
CA GLY A 82 17.16 -5.66 7.33
C GLY A 82 16.12 -6.66 7.85
N TYR A 83 15.06 -6.17 8.49
CA TYR A 83 13.93 -7.00 8.90
C TYR A 83 13.26 -7.69 7.71
N CYS A 84 12.93 -6.95 6.66
CA CYS A 84 12.28 -7.51 5.47
C CYS A 84 13.15 -8.56 4.79
N PHE A 85 14.44 -8.28 4.66
CA PHE A 85 15.44 -9.19 4.11
C PHE A 85 15.50 -10.53 4.84
N ALA A 86 15.42 -10.50 6.17
CA ALA A 86 15.61 -11.67 7.01
C ALA A 86 14.34 -12.50 7.19
N ASN A 87 13.18 -11.84 7.22
CA ASN A 87 11.93 -12.46 7.67
C ASN A 87 10.89 -12.67 6.56
N LEU A 88 11.00 -11.96 5.44
CA LEU A 88 9.98 -11.98 4.40
C LEU A 88 10.46 -12.71 3.14
N ARG A 89 9.59 -13.55 2.59
CA ARG A 89 9.88 -14.38 1.41
C ARG A 89 8.84 -14.20 0.32
N GLU A 90 9.22 -14.56 -0.90
CA GLU A 90 8.26 -14.62 -2.00
C GLU A 90 7.13 -15.62 -1.69
N GLY A 91 5.89 -15.26 -2.04
CA GLY A 91 4.70 -16.07 -1.80
C GLY A 91 4.07 -15.89 -0.42
N GLU A 92 4.71 -15.16 0.50
CA GLU A 92 4.13 -14.88 1.81
C GLU A 92 3.04 -13.82 1.74
N LEU A 93 2.00 -13.99 2.55
CA LEU A 93 0.92 -13.04 2.75
C LEU A 93 1.33 -12.06 3.85
N VAL A 94 1.36 -10.77 3.53
CA VAL A 94 1.78 -9.72 4.46
C VAL A 94 0.69 -8.67 4.63
N HIS A 95 0.58 -8.15 5.85
CA HIS A 95 -0.14 -6.92 6.13
C HIS A 95 0.84 -5.76 6.13
N VAL A 96 0.51 -4.70 5.39
CA VAL A 96 1.37 -3.55 5.15
C VAL A 96 0.61 -2.29 5.51
N VAL A 97 1.22 -1.45 6.35
CA VAL A 97 0.80 -0.07 6.60
C VAL A 97 1.91 0.81 6.05
N SER A 98 1.58 1.69 5.11
CA SER A 98 2.58 2.43 4.34
C SER A 98 2.12 3.84 3.99
N LYS A 99 3.07 4.67 3.56
CA LYS A 99 2.77 5.92 2.87
C LYS A 99 2.49 5.64 1.40
N LEU A 100 1.36 6.12 0.91
CA LEU A 100 1.04 6.11 -0.51
C LEU A 100 1.73 7.28 -1.20
N ILE A 101 2.55 6.99 -2.21
CA ILE A 101 3.27 8.01 -2.96
C ILE A 101 2.86 7.94 -4.43
N HIS A 102 2.40 9.07 -4.95
CA HIS A 102 2.16 9.28 -6.37
C HIS A 102 3.35 10.04 -6.95
N LYS A 103 4.12 9.37 -7.81
CA LYS A 103 5.28 9.96 -8.49
C LYS A 103 5.00 10.12 -9.98
N PRO A 104 5.20 11.32 -10.55
CA PRO A 104 5.19 11.47 -11.99
C PRO A 104 6.42 10.77 -12.58
N ARG A 105 6.21 9.98 -13.63
CA ARG A 105 7.24 9.32 -14.40
C ARG A 105 7.10 9.72 -15.86
N TYR A 106 8.13 10.34 -16.40
CA TYR A 106 8.19 10.64 -17.83
C TYR A 106 8.40 9.34 -18.63
N ILE A 107 7.59 9.13 -19.66
CA ILE A 107 7.73 8.00 -20.58
C ILE A 107 8.12 8.57 -21.95
N PRO A 108 9.41 8.49 -22.34
CA PRO A 108 9.92 9.11 -23.58
C PRO A 108 9.20 8.64 -24.84
N VAL A 109 8.86 7.36 -24.91
CA VAL A 109 8.17 6.75 -26.07
C VAL A 109 6.80 7.37 -26.33
N HIS A 110 6.14 7.88 -25.28
CA HIS A 110 4.85 8.56 -25.39
C HIS A 110 4.95 10.09 -25.33
N GLY A 111 6.16 10.63 -25.11
CA GLY A 111 6.37 12.07 -24.94
C GLY A 111 5.57 12.69 -23.79
N THR A 112 5.19 11.90 -22.77
CA THR A 112 4.25 12.35 -21.72
C THR A 112 4.57 11.75 -20.34
N TYR A 113 3.99 12.34 -19.31
CA TYR A 113 4.10 11.89 -17.92
C TYR A 113 2.95 10.97 -17.54
N PHE A 114 3.27 9.89 -16.85
CA PHE A 114 2.31 9.01 -16.21
C PHE A 114 2.52 9.04 -14.69
N THR A 115 1.43 8.95 -13.93
CA THR A 115 1.53 8.84 -12.48
C THR A 115 1.71 7.39 -12.09
N THR A 116 2.84 7.09 -11.45
CA THR A 116 3.10 5.80 -10.83
C THR A 116 2.80 5.89 -9.33
N THR A 117 2.11 4.89 -8.81
CA THR A 117 1.79 4.79 -7.38
C THR A 117 2.67 3.73 -6.73
N GLU A 118 3.32 4.08 -5.63
CA GLU A 118 4.16 3.18 -4.84
C GLU A 118 3.81 3.28 -3.35
N LEU A 119 4.09 2.20 -2.62
CA LEU A 119 3.95 2.11 -1.18
C LEU A 119 5.34 2.24 -0.54
N LEU A 120 5.47 3.11 0.46
CA LEU A 120 6.72 3.32 1.18
C LEU A 120 6.55 3.02 2.67
N VAL A 121 7.43 2.16 3.18
CA VAL A 121 7.64 1.89 4.60
C VAL A 121 9.08 2.30 4.93
N THR A 122 9.28 3.00 6.04
CA THR A 122 10.61 3.40 6.51
C THR A 122 10.81 2.99 7.96
N ASP A 123 12.04 3.13 8.47
CA ASP A 123 12.36 2.92 9.89
C ASP A 123 11.47 3.74 10.85
N SER A 124 10.94 4.88 10.39
CA SER A 124 10.11 5.80 11.18
C SER A 124 8.64 5.82 10.78
N LEU A 125 8.23 5.07 9.74
CA LEU A 125 6.88 5.17 9.20
C LEU A 125 6.38 3.84 8.61
N GLY A 126 5.22 3.42 9.08
CA GLY A 126 4.55 2.23 8.59
C GLY A 126 5.05 0.94 9.23
N SER A 127 4.56 -0.19 8.73
CA SER A 127 4.91 -1.51 9.23
C SER A 127 4.61 -2.57 8.17
N ILE A 128 5.37 -3.67 8.20
CA ILE A 128 5.10 -4.86 7.40
C ILE A 128 5.21 -6.10 8.28
N VAL A 129 4.20 -6.96 8.24
CA VAL A 129 4.11 -8.16 9.09
C VAL A 129 3.64 -9.33 8.26
N SER A 130 4.31 -10.48 8.41
CA SER A 130 3.86 -11.75 7.83
C SER A 130 2.60 -12.23 8.56
N VAL A 131 1.54 -12.46 7.79
CA VAL A 131 0.24 -12.91 8.31
C VAL A 131 0.10 -14.41 8.13
N ALA A 132 0.52 -14.92 6.97
CA ALA A 132 0.47 -16.33 6.65
C ALA A 132 1.47 -16.68 5.55
N ARG A 133 1.84 -17.95 5.47
CA ARG A 133 2.59 -18.50 4.34
C ARG A 133 1.64 -19.38 3.54
N LEU A 134 1.36 -18.99 2.30
CA LEU A 134 0.59 -19.81 1.37
C LEU A 134 1.53 -20.94 0.91
N VAL A 135 1.25 -22.15 1.38
CA VAL A 135 2.01 -23.38 1.08
C VAL A 135 1.70 -23.86 -0.33
#